data_AF-A0AAN9XHH2-F1
#
_entry.id   AF-A0AAN9XHH2-F1
#
_cell.length_a   1.000
_cell.length_b   1.000
_cell.length_c   1.000
_cell.angle_alpha   90.00
_cell.angle_beta   90.00
_cell.angle_gamma   90.00
#
_symmetry.space_group_name_H-M   'P 1'
#
loop_
_entity.id
_entity.type
_entity.pdbx_description
1 polymer ?
#
loop_
_entity_poly.entity_id
_entity_poly.type
_entity_poly.pdbx_seq_one_letter_code
_entity_poly.pdbx_strand_id
1 'polypeptide(L)'
;MRAVGLRPYTVEIEEGTLMRFWIPCDAVWKKEPAVVLLHSFCGDGIINWQCQVVALTKDYAVYVPDLLFFDGSVTDKTERSLEFQAECLAVGLRMWTRGS
;
A
#
# COMPACT_ATOMS: atom_id res chain seq x y z
N MET A 1 -5.82 7.22 10.72
CA MET A 1 -6.26 6.06 9.92
C MET A 1 -6.57 4.79 10.73
N ARG A 2 -5.99 4.55 11.92
CA ARG A 2 -6.32 3.35 12.73
C ARG A 2 -7.81 3.22 13.10
N ALA A 3 -8.46 4.35 13.41
CA ALA A 3 -9.89 4.40 13.69
C ALA A 3 -10.78 3.98 12.49
N VAL A 4 -10.26 4.07 11.27
CA VAL A 4 -10.94 3.63 10.03
C VAL A 4 -10.40 2.27 9.56
N GLY A 5 -9.74 1.52 10.44
CA GLY A 5 -9.32 0.16 10.17
C GLY A 5 -8.03 0.02 9.37
N LEU A 6 -7.21 1.07 9.20
CA LEU A 6 -5.91 0.99 8.52
C LEU A 6 -4.74 1.34 9.43
N ARG A 7 -3.61 0.65 9.26
CA ARG A 7 -2.33 0.96 9.91
C ARG A 7 -1.21 1.09 8.87
N PRO A 8 -0.24 2.00 9.08
CA PRO A 8 0.93 2.07 8.23
C PRO A 8 1.85 0.88 8.53
N TYR A 9 2.49 0.35 7.49
CA TYR A 9 3.50 -0.68 7.57
C TYR A 9 4.53 -0.45 6.46
N THR A 10 5.81 -0.52 6.79
CA THR A 10 6.90 -0.43 5.80
C THR A 10 7.58 -1.78 5.72
N VAL A 11 7.75 -2.27 4.50
CA VAL A 11 8.32 -3.57 4.22
C VAL A 11 9.51 -3.42 3.28
N GLU A 12 10.56 -4.17 3.55
CA GLU A 12 11.69 -4.30 2.64
C GLU A 12 11.32 -5.34 1.58
N ILE A 13 11.21 -4.88 0.33
CA ILE A 13 10.83 -5.71 -0.81
C ILE A 13 12.03 -6.52 -1.32
N GLU A 14 13.19 -5.89 -1.25
CA GLU A 14 14.51 -6.39 -1.61
C GLU A 14 15.54 -5.48 -0.94
N GLU A 15 16.80 -5.89 -0.91
CA GLU A 15 17.88 -5.12 -0.30
C GLU A 15 17.89 -3.67 -0.83
N GLY A 16 17.76 -2.71 0.10
CA GLY A 16 17.81 -1.29 -0.21
C GLY A 16 16.49 -0.69 -0.74
N THR A 17 15.44 -1.49 -0.97
CA THR A 17 14.12 -1.02 -1.45
C THR A 17 13.03 -1.24 -0.40
N LEU A 18 12.59 -0.15 0.23
CA LEU A 18 11.52 -0.11 1.21
C LEU A 18 10.24 0.43 0.59
N MET A 19 9.12 -0.25 0.82
CA MET A 19 7.80 0.23 0.43
C MET A 19 6.88 0.37 1.63
N ARG A 20 6.22 1.52 1.73
CA ARG A 20 5.20 1.81 2.70
C ARG A 20 3.81 1.47 2.15
N PHE A 21 3.01 0.86 3.00
CA PHE A 21 1.62 0.51 2.76
C PHE A 21 0.78 0.96 3.95
N TRP A 22 -0.43 1.41 3.68
CA TRP A 22 -1.50 1.36 4.65
C TRP A 22 -2.25 0.05 4.45
N ILE A 23 -2.16 -0.82 5.44
CA ILE A 23 -2.76 -2.16 5.41
C ILE A 23 -3.96 -2.21 6.37
N PRO A 24 -4.91 -3.13 6.16
CA PRO A 24 -6.00 -3.35 7.11
C PRO A 24 -5.47 -3.64 8.53
N CYS A 25 -6.22 -3.30 9.56
CA CYS A 25 -5.98 -3.78 10.92
C CYS A 25 -6.49 -5.22 11.03
N ASP A 26 -5.86 -6.07 11.85
CA ASP A 26 -6.04 -7.53 11.88
C ASP A 26 -7.52 -8.02 11.93
N ALA A 27 -8.42 -7.25 12.55
CA ALA A 27 -9.87 -7.54 12.58
C ALA A 27 -10.57 -7.45 11.19
N VAL A 28 -9.93 -6.83 10.20
CA VAL A 28 -10.48 -6.47 8.89
C VAL A 28 -9.83 -7.29 7.76
N TRP A 29 -8.75 -8.03 8.03
CA TRP A 29 -8.00 -8.80 7.02
C TRP A 29 -8.82 -9.87 6.33
N LYS A 30 -9.93 -10.30 6.94
CA LYS A 30 -10.81 -11.35 6.41
C LYS A 30 -11.91 -10.82 5.47
N LYS A 31 -11.93 -9.52 5.16
CA LYS A 31 -12.91 -8.95 4.23
C LYS A 31 -12.45 -9.16 2.79
N GLU A 32 -13.17 -10.03 2.07
CA GLU A 32 -13.03 -10.21 0.63
C GLU A 32 -14.14 -9.45 -0.11
N PRO A 33 -13.85 -8.80 -1.26
CA PRO A 33 -12.58 -8.78 -1.96
C PRO A 33 -11.58 -7.73 -1.44
N ALA A 34 -10.29 -7.94 -1.72
CA ALA A 34 -9.26 -6.93 -1.54
C ALA A 34 -9.40 -5.76 -2.54
N VAL A 35 -9.22 -4.52 -2.07
CA VAL A 35 -9.20 -3.31 -2.89
C VAL A 35 -7.88 -2.59 -2.70
N VAL A 36 -7.19 -2.28 -3.79
CA VAL A 36 -5.94 -1.50 -3.78
C VAL A 36 -6.21 -0.11 -4.32
N LEU A 37 -5.92 0.92 -3.54
CA LEU A 37 -6.02 2.33 -3.93
C LEU A 37 -4.64 2.87 -4.25
N LEU A 38 -4.26 2.82 -5.53
CA LEU A 38 -2.96 3.29 -6.00
C LEU A 38 -3.03 4.78 -6.34
N HIS A 39 -2.21 5.61 -5.71
CA HIS A 39 -2.17 7.05 -6.01
C HIS A 39 -1.36 7.36 -7.28
N SER A 40 -1.54 8.56 -7.83
CA SER A 40 -0.78 9.09 -8.97
C SER A 40 0.33 10.04 -8.51
N PHE A 41 0.89 10.83 -9.42
CA PHE A 41 1.91 11.83 -9.10
C PHE A 41 1.28 13.03 -8.37
N CYS A 42 1.72 13.28 -7.12
CA CYS A 42 1.33 14.33 -6.16
C CYS A 42 0.57 13.78 -4.93
N GLY A 43 1.05 14.12 -3.73
CA GLY A 43 0.53 13.62 -2.46
C GLY A 43 0.95 12.17 -2.15
N ASP A 44 0.73 11.75 -0.90
CA ASP A 44 0.85 10.35 -0.49
C ASP A 44 -0.46 9.57 -0.74
N GLY A 45 -0.45 8.27 -0.49
CA GLY A 45 -1.60 7.41 -0.68
C GLY A 45 -2.83 7.84 0.11
N ILE A 46 -2.68 8.30 1.35
CA ILE A 46 -3.83 8.67 2.19
C ILE A 46 -4.42 10.02 1.79
N ILE A 47 -3.59 11.01 1.49
CA ILE A 47 -4.07 12.33 1.06
C ILE A 47 -4.96 12.20 -0.18
N ASN A 48 -4.57 11.35 -1.13
CA ASN A 48 -5.32 11.12 -2.37
C ASN A 48 -6.65 10.36 -2.15
N TRP A 49 -6.71 9.48 -1.14
CA TRP A 49 -7.78 8.49 -1.03
C TRP A 49 -8.59 8.56 0.27
N GLN A 50 -8.40 9.57 1.12
CA GLN A 50 -9.00 9.62 2.45
C GLN A 50 -10.53 9.35 2.46
N CYS A 51 -11.28 9.92 1.52
CA CYS A 51 -12.73 9.76 1.44
C CYS A 51 -13.12 8.34 1.02
N GLN A 52 -12.42 7.80 0.03
CA GLN A 52 -12.62 6.45 -0.50
C GLN A 52 -12.24 5.40 0.54
N VAL A 53 -11.16 5.61 1.30
CA VAL A 53 -10.76 4.74 2.41
C VAL A 53 -11.88 4.65 3.45
N VAL A 54 -12.43 5.79 3.88
CA VAL A 54 -13.52 5.81 4.88
C VAL A 54 -14.77 5.07 4.37
N ALA A 55 -15.07 5.15 3.07
CA ALA A 55 -16.20 4.45 2.49
C ALA A 55 -15.95 2.94 2.36
N LEU A 56 -14.80 2.56 1.80
CA LEU A 56 -14.53 1.18 1.36
C LEU A 56 -14.10 0.25 2.51
N THR A 57 -13.47 0.75 3.56
CA THR A 57 -13.02 -0.07 4.71
C THR A 57 -14.18 -0.73 5.48
N LYS A 58 -15.41 -0.28 5.26
CA LYS A 58 -16.63 -0.90 5.79
C LYS A 58 -16.88 -2.28 5.22
N ASP A 59 -16.58 -2.49 3.95
CA ASP A 59 -16.97 -3.69 3.20
C ASP A 59 -15.77 -4.47 2.63
N TYR A 60 -14.62 -3.81 2.46
CA TYR A 60 -13.45 -4.36 1.76
C TYR A 60 -12.19 -4.34 2.63
N ALA A 61 -11.26 -5.26 2.34
CA ALA A 61 -9.87 -5.14 2.79
C ALA A 61 -9.14 -4.13 1.90
N VAL A 62 -9.01 -2.89 2.39
CA VAL A 62 -8.40 -1.79 1.64
C VAL A 62 -6.90 -1.73 1.90
N TYR A 63 -6.11 -1.67 0.82
CA TYR A 63 -4.67 -1.47 0.83
C TYR A 63 -4.33 -0.17 0.10
N VAL A 64 -3.49 0.67 0.70
CA VAL A 64 -3.04 1.93 0.09
C VAL A 64 -1.51 1.95 0.06
N PRO A 65 -0.88 1.49 -1.03
CA PRO A 65 0.56 1.60 -1.21
C PRO A 65 0.98 3.05 -1.46
N ASP A 66 2.13 3.43 -0.93
CA ASP A 66 2.85 4.63 -1.37
C ASP A 66 3.87 4.20 -2.43
N LEU A 67 3.79 4.80 -3.63
CA LEU A 67 4.73 4.54 -4.71
C LEU A 67 6.17 4.88 -4.27
N LEU A 68 7.17 4.21 -4.86
CA LEU A 68 8.56 4.58 -4.63
C LEU A 68 8.78 6.08 -4.83
N PHE A 69 9.57 6.67 -3.94
CA PHE A 69 9.86 8.10 -3.84
C PHE A 69 8.72 8.97 -3.26
N PHE A 70 7.68 8.35 -2.69
CA PHE A 70 6.61 9.03 -1.97
C PHE A 70 6.54 8.55 -0.51
N ASP A 71 6.28 9.50 0.39
CA ASP A 71 6.22 9.30 1.85
C ASP A 71 7.37 8.43 2.38
N GLY A 72 7.06 7.22 2.87
CA GLY A 72 8.04 6.29 3.45
C GLY A 72 8.58 5.22 2.48
N SER A 73 8.28 5.32 1.18
CA SER A 73 8.77 4.39 0.16
C SER A 73 10.04 4.92 -0.51
N VAL A 74 11.14 4.18 -0.41
CA VAL A 74 12.49 4.60 -0.85
C VAL A 74 13.27 3.43 -1.45
N THR A 75 14.18 3.73 -2.37
CA THR A 75 15.14 2.77 -2.90
C THR A 75 16.50 3.42 -3.13
N ASP A 76 17.59 2.69 -2.89
CA ASP A 76 18.96 3.10 -3.24
C ASP A 76 19.36 2.71 -4.67
N LYS A 77 18.54 1.89 -5.35
CA LYS A 77 18.75 1.51 -6.75
C LYS A 77 18.69 2.73 -7.67
N THR A 78 19.39 2.63 -8.80
CA THR A 78 19.36 3.65 -9.86
C THR A 78 18.26 3.42 -10.90
N GLU A 79 17.55 2.29 -10.84
CA GLU A 79 16.48 1.91 -11.76
C GLU A 79 15.26 2.83 -11.63
N ARG A 80 14.74 3.35 -12.75
CA ARG A 80 13.63 4.34 -12.77
C ARG A 80 12.54 3.97 -13.77
N SER A 81 12.52 2.72 -14.22
CA SER A 81 11.50 2.20 -15.13
C SER A 81 10.14 2.00 -14.44
N LEU A 82 9.08 2.02 -15.26
CA LEU A 82 7.73 1.71 -14.80
C LEU A 82 7.65 0.24 -14.35
N GLU A 83 8.36 -0.63 -15.05
CA GLU A 83 8.48 -2.06 -14.79
C GLU A 83 9.01 -2.31 -13.38
N PHE A 84 10.10 -1.64 -12.99
CA PHE A 84 10.66 -1.75 -11.65
C PHE A 84 9.70 -1.30 -10.56
N GLN A 85 9.00 -0.18 -10.77
CA GLN A 85 8.02 0.31 -9.80
C GLN A 85 6.82 -0.65 -9.67
N ALA A 86 6.34 -1.19 -10.79
CA ALA A 86 5.25 -2.17 -10.82
C ALA A 86 5.66 -3.50 -10.14
N GLU A 87 6.90 -3.95 -10.36
CA GLU A 87 7.45 -5.14 -9.71
C GLU A 87 7.54 -4.98 -8.20
N CYS A 88 8.11 -3.86 -7.71
CA CYS A 88 8.20 -3.58 -6.28
C CYS A 88 6.82 -3.60 -5.62
N LEU A 89 5.85 -2.94 -6.26
CA LEU A 89 4.46 -2.90 -5.79
C LEU A 89 3.84 -4.29 -5.75
N ALA A 90 4.01 -5.08 -6.82
CA ALA A 90 3.46 -6.42 -6.93
C ALA A 90 4.04 -7.37 -5.87
N VAL A 91 5.35 -7.29 -5.60
CA VAL A 91 5.99 -8.07 -4.54
C VAL A 91 5.43 -7.68 -3.17
N GLY A 92 5.35 -6.38 -2.88
CA GLY A 92 4.83 -5.89 -1.60
C GLY A 92 3.37 -6.28 -1.36
N LEU A 93 2.51 -6.18 -2.37
CA LEU A 93 1.11 -6.59 -2.26
C LEU A 93 0.96 -8.10 -2.04
N ARG A 94 1.81 -8.94 -2.64
CA ARG A 94 1.77 -10.40 -2.44
C ARG A 94 2.02 -10.82 -0.99
N MET A 95 2.75 -10.01 -0.22
CA MET A 95 2.99 -10.29 1.21
C MET A 95 1.72 -10.17 2.06
N TRP A 96 0.74 -9.39 1.60
CA TRP A 96 -0.50 -9.13 2.33
C TRP A 96 -1.71 -9.88 1.78
N THR A 97 -1.65 -10.26 0.50
CA THR A 97 -2.77 -10.87 -0.23
C THR A 97 -2.69 -12.39 -0.35
N ARG A 98 -1.60 -13.02 0.10
CA ARG A 98 -1.48 -14.48 0.18
C ARG A 98 -1.62 -14.93 1.64
N GLY A 99 -2.83 -15.31 2.02
CA GLY A 99 -3.16 -15.79 3.36
C GLY A 99 -4.63 -15.71 3.76
N SER A 100 -5.55 -15.40 2.82
CA SER A 100 -6.99 -15.70 2.97
C SER A 100 -7.30 -17.13 2.55
#